data_AF-A0A4Q3T5X8-F1
#
_entry.id   AF-A0A4Q3T5X8-F1
#
_cell.length_a   1.000
_cell.length_b   1.000
_cell.length_c   1.000
_cell.angle_alpha   90.00
_cell.angle_beta   90.00
_cell.angle_gamma   90.00
#
_symmetry.space_group_name_H-M   'P 1'
#
loop_
_entity.id
_entity.type
_entity.pdbx_description
1 polymer ?
#
loop_
_entity_poly.entity_id
_entity_poly.type
_entity_poly.pdbx_seq_one_letter_code
_entity_poly.pdbx_strand_id
1 'polypeptide(L)'
;AERKKNDKMVYALEAEPVLAEREAKEEDVHTLLELARKLEGLTRNVGMHAGGVLIAPGKLTDFCPLYLQPGSTSAVSQYDKNDVEAIGLVKFDFLGLATLTILEIAREFIIQRHPSQKDFKFENLPLDDQRVYALFADGNTEAVFQFESIGMQRMLKDARPNRLEDLIAMNALYRPGPMDLIPTYIARKQGKETPEYPDPRVKPILEETYGIMVYQEQVMQTAQILGGYSLGGADMLRRAMGKKDEKEMASQREIFRKGAGVNGLTQEKADEVFDLMEKFAGYGFNKSHSAAYALLAYHTAWLKRHYTAEFFCANMTVEMDDTDKLKILFGDAQKMGISFESPDVNRGNYRFEPITDRSVRYGLGAVKGTGQQAIESIVKARTEGGPFTSLYDFC
;
A
#
# COMPACT_ATOMS: atom_id res chain seq x y z
N ALA A 1 -22.80 -11.16 -28.97
CA ALA A 1 -21.81 -10.08 -29.15
C ALA A 1 -20.43 -10.69 -29.03
N GLU A 2 -19.63 -10.63 -30.09
CA GLU A 2 -18.24 -11.11 -30.07
C GLU A 2 -17.48 -10.37 -28.96
N ARG A 3 -17.04 -11.13 -27.97
CA ARG A 3 -16.36 -10.61 -26.79
C ARG A 3 -14.91 -10.35 -27.17
N LYS A 4 -14.50 -9.08 -27.23
CA LYS A 4 -13.07 -8.74 -27.34
C LYS A 4 -12.37 -9.26 -26.09
N LYS A 5 -11.57 -10.32 -26.24
CA LYS A 5 -10.58 -10.73 -25.22
C LYS A 5 -9.76 -9.49 -24.87
N ASN A 6 -9.82 -9.11 -23.60
CA ASN A 6 -9.01 -8.03 -23.06
C ASN A 6 -8.12 -8.67 -22.00
N ASP A 7 -6.80 -8.47 -22.08
CA ASP A 7 -5.77 -9.14 -21.26
C ASP A 7 -5.92 -8.93 -19.74
N LYS A 8 -6.91 -8.16 -19.29
CA LYS A 8 -7.21 -7.86 -17.89
C LYS A 8 -8.40 -8.63 -17.30
N MET A 9 -9.13 -9.39 -18.11
CA MET A 9 -10.28 -10.17 -17.66
C MET A 9 -10.02 -11.65 -17.97
N VAL A 10 -9.68 -12.42 -16.95
CA VAL A 10 -9.76 -13.89 -17.03
C VAL A 10 -11.21 -14.24 -16.75
N TYR A 11 -11.89 -14.89 -17.70
CA TYR A 11 -13.26 -15.34 -17.45
C TYR A 11 -13.25 -16.41 -16.37
N ALA A 12 -14.12 -16.28 -15.37
CA ALA A 12 -14.18 -17.23 -14.25
C ALA A 12 -14.31 -18.70 -14.72
N LEU A 13 -14.99 -18.93 -15.84
CA LEU A 13 -15.15 -20.25 -16.46
C LEU A 13 -13.88 -20.80 -17.10
N GLU A 14 -12.97 -19.93 -17.54
CA GLU A 14 -11.65 -20.33 -18.05
C GLU A 14 -10.68 -20.61 -16.89
N ALA A 15 -10.84 -19.91 -15.77
CA ALA A 15 -10.00 -20.08 -14.58
C ALA A 15 -10.43 -21.25 -13.68
N GLU A 16 -11.73 -21.55 -13.61
CA GLU A 16 -12.32 -22.52 -12.70
C GLU A 16 -13.07 -23.64 -13.45
N PRO A 17 -12.40 -24.78 -13.72
CA PRO A 17 -12.99 -25.90 -14.45
C PRO A 17 -14.28 -26.45 -13.83
N VAL A 18 -14.42 -26.39 -12.49
CA VAL A 18 -15.64 -26.85 -11.81
C VAL A 18 -16.84 -26.01 -12.24
N LEU A 19 -16.67 -24.69 -12.40
CA LEU A 19 -17.75 -23.82 -12.85
C LEU A 19 -18.18 -24.15 -14.28
N ALA A 20 -17.23 -24.44 -15.17
CA ALA A 20 -17.50 -24.82 -16.55
C ALA A 20 -18.20 -26.18 -16.65
N GLU A 21 -17.78 -27.15 -15.83
CA GLU A 21 -18.44 -28.44 -15.75
C GLU A 21 -19.89 -28.30 -15.27
N ARG A 22 -20.13 -27.50 -14.23
CA ARG A 22 -21.47 -27.27 -13.69
C ARG A 22 -22.37 -26.54 -14.69
N GLU A 23 -21.86 -25.55 -15.41
CA GLU A 23 -22.61 -24.92 -16.50
C GLU A 23 -23.01 -25.91 -17.59
N ALA A 24 -22.14 -26.88 -17.92
CA ALA A 24 -22.40 -27.86 -18.97
C ALA A 24 -23.36 -28.98 -18.53
N LYS A 25 -23.39 -29.33 -17.24
CA LYS A 25 -24.13 -30.49 -16.72
C LYS A 25 -25.44 -30.13 -16.00
N GLU A 26 -25.53 -28.94 -15.41
CA GLU A 26 -26.69 -28.52 -14.62
C GLU A 26 -27.49 -27.44 -15.38
N GLU A 27 -28.70 -27.78 -15.84
CA GLU A 27 -29.57 -26.86 -16.61
C GLU A 27 -29.92 -25.56 -15.85
N ASP A 28 -30.13 -25.68 -14.53
CA ASP A 28 -30.40 -24.52 -13.66
C ASP A 28 -29.20 -23.57 -13.60
N VAL A 29 -27.98 -24.13 -13.54
CA VAL A 29 -26.74 -23.34 -13.51
C VAL A 29 -26.49 -22.69 -14.87
N HIS A 30 -26.74 -23.42 -15.96
CA HIS A 30 -26.67 -22.87 -17.31
C HIS A 30 -27.57 -21.64 -17.46
N THR A 31 -28.84 -21.78 -17.07
CA THR A 31 -29.84 -20.71 -17.13
C THR A 31 -29.43 -19.52 -16.26
N LEU A 32 -28.98 -19.78 -15.02
CA LEU A 32 -28.51 -18.75 -14.10
C LEU A 32 -27.34 -17.95 -14.70
N LEU A 33 -26.33 -18.63 -15.23
CA LEU A 33 -25.14 -17.98 -15.79
C LEU A 33 -25.47 -17.24 -17.09
N GLU A 34 -26.36 -17.76 -17.92
CA GLU A 34 -26.84 -17.05 -19.11
C GLU A 34 -27.53 -15.73 -18.75
N LEU A 35 -28.41 -15.74 -17.75
CA LEU A 35 -29.08 -14.54 -17.25
C LEU A 35 -28.10 -13.58 -16.58
N ALA A 36 -27.19 -14.07 -15.74
CA ALA A 36 -26.18 -13.27 -15.08
C ALA A 36 -25.30 -12.52 -16.09
N ARG A 37 -24.87 -13.18 -17.17
CA ARG A 37 -24.09 -12.56 -18.26
C ARG A 37 -24.81 -11.43 -18.97
N LYS A 38 -26.15 -11.45 -19.02
CA LYS A 38 -26.94 -10.35 -19.60
C LYS A 38 -26.99 -9.13 -18.67
N LEU A 39 -26.81 -9.34 -17.38
CA LEU A 39 -26.84 -8.30 -16.35
C LEU A 39 -25.44 -7.79 -15.97
N GLU A 40 -24.38 -8.52 -16.35
CA GLU A 40 -22.99 -8.14 -16.09
C GLU A 40 -22.65 -6.78 -16.73
N GLY A 41 -22.03 -5.90 -15.95
CA GLY A 41 -21.65 -4.55 -16.40
C GLY A 41 -22.78 -3.52 -16.35
N LEU A 42 -24.01 -3.90 -15.98
CA LEU A 42 -25.09 -2.94 -15.77
C LEU A 42 -24.92 -2.19 -14.44
N THR A 43 -25.13 -0.88 -14.48
CA THR A 43 -25.13 -0.04 -13.28
C THR A 43 -26.35 -0.36 -12.41
N ARG A 44 -26.10 -0.80 -11.18
CA ARG A 44 -27.18 -1.13 -10.22
C ARG A 44 -27.74 0.12 -9.53
N ASN A 45 -26.87 0.89 -8.86
CA ASN A 45 -27.24 2.03 -8.02
C ASN A 45 -26.19 3.15 -8.17
N VAL A 46 -26.56 4.37 -7.77
CA VAL A 46 -25.59 5.46 -7.55
C VAL A 46 -24.90 5.24 -6.21
N GLY A 47 -23.58 5.06 -6.23
CA GLY A 47 -22.75 4.96 -5.04
C GLY A 47 -21.92 6.23 -4.84
N MET A 48 -21.62 6.58 -3.60
CA MET A 48 -20.66 7.64 -3.28
C MET A 48 -19.23 7.08 -3.32
N HIS A 49 -18.33 7.73 -4.05
CA HIS A 49 -16.91 7.39 -3.99
C HIS A 49 -16.34 7.85 -2.65
N ALA A 50 -15.91 6.91 -1.81
CA ALA A 50 -15.55 7.16 -0.41
C ALA A 50 -14.44 8.21 -0.20
N GLY A 51 -13.66 8.55 -1.23
CA GLY A 51 -12.61 9.56 -1.15
C GLY A 51 -12.72 10.73 -2.13
N GLY A 52 -13.65 10.70 -3.09
CA GLY A 52 -13.66 11.69 -4.17
C GLY A 52 -14.31 13.01 -3.79
N VAL A 53 -13.52 14.08 -3.68
CA VAL A 53 -14.02 15.45 -3.48
C VAL A 53 -13.74 16.28 -4.73
N LEU A 54 -14.75 17.00 -5.19
CA LEU A 54 -14.65 17.86 -6.37
C LEU A 54 -14.54 19.32 -5.96
N ILE A 55 -13.62 20.03 -6.59
CA ILE A 55 -13.45 21.47 -6.43
C ILE A 55 -13.67 22.13 -7.79
N ALA A 56 -14.68 23.01 -7.85
CA ALA A 56 -15.00 23.84 -9.00
C ALA A 56 -14.67 25.31 -8.70
N PRO A 57 -14.33 26.13 -9.72
CA PRO A 57 -14.10 27.56 -9.54
C PRO A 57 -15.40 28.37 -9.28
N GLY A 58 -16.56 27.71 -9.32
CA GLY A 58 -17.88 28.30 -9.12
C GLY A 58 -18.86 27.26 -8.56
N LYS A 59 -20.16 27.40 -8.88
CA LYS A 59 -21.14 26.41 -8.41
C LYS A 59 -20.91 25.10 -9.14
N LEU A 60 -20.90 23.98 -8.42
CA LEU A 60 -20.75 22.65 -9.02
C LEU A 60 -21.80 22.38 -10.12
N THR A 61 -23.02 22.90 -9.95
CA THR A 61 -24.12 22.79 -10.91
C THR A 61 -23.86 23.47 -12.25
N ASP A 62 -22.89 24.38 -12.32
CA ASP A 62 -22.49 25.02 -13.58
C ASP A 62 -21.62 24.07 -14.44
N PHE A 63 -21.09 23.00 -13.84
CA PHE A 63 -20.18 22.03 -14.46
C PHE A 63 -20.78 20.62 -14.56
N CYS A 64 -21.51 20.17 -13.54
CA CYS A 64 -22.11 18.83 -13.51
C CYS A 64 -23.40 18.78 -12.69
N PRO A 65 -24.35 17.91 -13.04
CA PRO A 65 -25.54 17.67 -12.22
C PRO A 65 -25.17 16.94 -10.91
N LEU A 66 -25.91 17.25 -9.86
CA LEU A 66 -25.71 16.67 -8.53
C LEU A 66 -26.81 15.65 -8.20
N TYR A 67 -26.46 14.64 -7.41
CA TYR A 67 -27.36 13.66 -6.82
C TYR A 67 -27.26 13.73 -5.30
N LEU A 68 -28.41 13.70 -4.61
CA LEU A 68 -28.48 13.62 -3.17
C LEU A 68 -29.23 12.34 -2.79
N GLN A 69 -28.55 11.40 -2.16
CA GLN A 69 -29.19 10.18 -1.67
C GLN A 69 -30.17 10.53 -0.54
N PRO A 70 -31.38 9.93 -0.51
CA PRO A 70 -32.33 10.13 0.59
C PRO A 70 -31.69 9.84 1.95
N GLY A 71 -31.78 10.78 2.88
CA GLY A 71 -31.17 10.68 4.22
C GLY A 71 -29.70 11.10 4.30
N SER A 72 -29.04 11.41 3.17
CA SER A 72 -27.70 11.99 3.15
C SER A 72 -27.78 13.52 3.14
N THR A 73 -26.82 14.17 3.78
CA THR A 73 -26.56 15.61 3.67
C THR A 73 -25.48 15.94 2.61
N SER A 74 -24.82 14.91 2.07
CA SER A 74 -23.71 15.05 1.13
C SER A 74 -24.18 14.80 -0.30
N ALA A 75 -24.14 15.85 -1.12
CA ALA A 75 -24.41 15.74 -2.55
C ALA A 75 -23.18 15.16 -3.28
N VAL A 76 -23.42 14.34 -4.29
CA VAL A 76 -22.39 13.74 -5.14
C VAL A 76 -22.59 14.16 -6.59
N SER A 77 -21.52 14.18 -7.40
CA SER A 77 -21.66 14.37 -8.83
C SER A 77 -22.34 13.16 -9.47
N GLN A 78 -23.18 13.40 -10.47
CA GLN A 78 -23.71 12.31 -11.32
C GLN A 78 -22.69 11.82 -12.34
N TYR A 79 -21.59 12.56 -12.56
CA TYR A 79 -20.49 12.13 -13.40
C TYR A 79 -19.53 11.25 -12.62
N ASP A 80 -19.02 10.22 -13.29
CA ASP A 80 -17.99 9.36 -12.74
C ASP A 80 -16.61 10.04 -12.76
N LYS A 81 -15.58 9.34 -12.27
CA LYS A 81 -14.22 9.86 -12.20
C LYS A 81 -13.71 10.38 -13.56
N ASN A 82 -13.93 9.63 -14.63
CA ASN A 82 -13.37 9.96 -15.94
C ASN A 82 -14.11 11.14 -16.56
N ASP A 83 -15.43 11.17 -16.41
CA ASP A 83 -16.26 12.26 -16.94
C ASP A 83 -15.95 13.59 -16.24
N VAL A 84 -15.79 13.57 -14.91
CA VAL A 84 -15.37 14.75 -14.11
C VAL A 84 -14.01 15.28 -14.57
N GLU A 85 -13.04 14.39 -14.80
CA GLU A 85 -11.70 14.78 -15.25
C GLU A 85 -11.74 15.34 -16.68
N ALA A 86 -12.57 14.77 -17.56
CA ALA A 86 -12.75 15.22 -18.94
C ALA A 86 -13.36 16.63 -19.04
N ILE A 87 -14.25 17.00 -18.12
CA ILE A 87 -14.82 18.36 -18.04
C ILE A 87 -13.92 19.36 -17.30
N GLY A 88 -12.72 18.93 -16.88
CA GLY A 88 -11.70 19.80 -16.29
C GLY A 88 -11.95 20.17 -14.83
N LEU A 89 -12.79 19.44 -14.10
CA LEU A 89 -12.94 19.65 -12.66
C LEU A 89 -11.76 19.04 -11.90
N VAL A 90 -11.29 19.76 -10.88
CA VAL A 90 -10.22 19.28 -10.01
C VAL A 90 -10.81 18.29 -9.01
N LYS A 91 -10.25 17.08 -9.01
CA LYS A 91 -10.62 16.00 -8.09
C LYS A 91 -9.50 15.76 -7.08
N PHE A 92 -9.86 15.70 -5.80
CA PHE A 92 -9.01 15.20 -4.73
C PHE A 92 -9.53 13.85 -4.25
N ASP A 93 -8.62 12.90 -4.07
CA ASP A 93 -8.92 11.61 -3.45
C ASP A 93 -8.42 11.59 -2.01
N PHE A 94 -9.34 11.56 -1.06
CA PHE A 94 -9.08 11.35 0.36
C PHE A 94 -9.23 9.87 0.68
N LEU A 95 -8.10 9.19 0.85
CA LEU A 95 -8.10 7.79 1.23
C LEU A 95 -8.05 7.67 2.76
N GLY A 96 -8.98 6.90 3.32
CA GLY A 96 -8.98 6.55 4.75
C GLY A 96 -7.94 5.48 5.05
N LEU A 97 -6.65 5.85 5.09
CA LEU A 97 -5.57 4.92 5.41
C LEU A 97 -5.40 4.77 6.92
N ALA A 98 -5.87 3.63 7.45
CA ALA A 98 -5.78 3.29 8.88
C ALA A 98 -4.38 3.46 9.48
N THR A 99 -3.32 3.20 8.69
CA THR A 99 -1.92 3.38 9.10
C THR A 99 -1.62 4.79 9.59
N LEU A 100 -2.14 5.84 8.94
CA LEU A 100 -1.91 7.21 9.39
C LEU A 100 -2.58 7.49 10.74
N THR A 101 -3.78 6.93 10.96
CA THR A 101 -4.46 6.98 12.26
C THR A 101 -3.65 6.26 13.34
N ILE A 102 -3.08 5.09 13.02
CA ILE A 102 -2.21 4.33 13.95
C ILE A 102 -0.96 5.15 14.30
N LEU A 103 -0.31 5.77 13.30
CA LEU A 103 0.86 6.61 13.54
C LEU A 103 0.52 7.81 14.44
N GLU A 104 -0.62 8.46 14.22
CA GLU A 104 -1.03 9.60 15.04
C GLU A 104 -1.35 9.17 16.48
N ILE A 105 -2.10 8.08 16.70
CA ILE A 105 -2.40 7.56 18.05
C ILE A 105 -1.10 7.16 18.77
N ALA A 106 -0.16 6.51 18.08
CA ALA A 106 1.14 6.19 18.67
C ALA A 106 1.93 7.45 19.03
N ARG A 107 1.90 8.49 18.18
CA ARG A 107 2.49 9.80 18.48
C ARG A 107 1.86 10.46 19.70
N GLU A 108 0.52 10.43 19.83
CA GLU A 108 -0.19 10.94 21.01
C GLU A 108 0.30 10.23 22.29
N PHE A 109 0.39 8.89 22.27
CA PHE A 109 0.92 8.13 23.41
C PHE A 109 2.37 8.47 23.73
N ILE A 110 3.22 8.64 22.71
CA ILE A 110 4.63 8.99 22.91
C ILE A 110 4.74 10.36 23.61
N ILE A 111 4.03 11.37 23.12
CA ILE A 111 4.05 12.73 23.67
C ILE A 111 3.53 12.73 25.11
N GLN A 112 2.49 11.96 25.41
CA GLN A 112 1.91 11.87 26.75
C GLN A 112 2.84 11.17 27.76
N ARG A 113 3.52 10.10 27.34
CA ARG A 113 4.34 9.26 28.24
C ARG A 113 5.78 9.72 28.38
N HIS A 114 6.32 10.40 27.37
CA HIS A 114 7.74 10.75 27.29
C HIS A 114 7.88 12.28 27.16
N PRO A 115 8.02 13.02 28.28
CA PRO A 115 8.12 14.49 28.25
C PRO A 115 9.27 15.04 27.40
N SER A 116 10.35 14.25 27.22
CA SER A 116 11.47 14.58 26.32
C SER A 116 11.10 14.56 24.84
N GLN A 117 9.96 13.99 24.48
CA GLN A 117 9.45 13.82 23.12
C GLN A 117 8.21 14.69 22.83
N LYS A 118 7.99 15.76 23.60
CA LYS A 118 6.84 16.65 23.42
C LYS A 118 6.68 17.21 21.99
N ASP A 119 7.79 17.39 21.29
CA ASP A 119 7.86 17.92 19.92
C ASP A 119 8.10 16.80 18.87
N PHE A 120 7.74 15.55 19.21
CA PHE A 120 7.95 14.39 18.34
C PHE A 120 7.28 14.54 16.98
N LYS A 121 8.06 14.24 15.94
CA LYS A 121 7.71 14.33 14.52
C LYS A 121 8.38 13.18 13.78
N PHE A 122 7.60 12.47 12.96
CA PHE A 122 8.11 11.35 12.17
C PHE A 122 9.14 11.79 11.14
N GLU A 123 9.01 13.02 10.63
CA GLU A 123 9.91 13.62 9.64
C GLU A 123 11.34 13.80 10.14
N ASN A 124 11.55 13.77 11.46
CA ASN A 124 12.85 13.94 12.09
C ASN A 124 13.56 12.60 12.37
N LEU A 125 12.92 11.46 12.06
CA LEU A 125 13.48 10.16 12.37
C LEU A 125 14.69 9.84 11.46
N PRO A 126 15.78 9.29 12.02
CA PRO A 126 16.90 8.80 11.21
C PRO A 126 16.44 7.59 10.40
N LEU A 127 16.86 7.52 9.13
CA LEU A 127 16.51 6.44 8.21
C LEU A 127 17.58 5.33 8.14
N ASP A 128 18.62 5.39 8.96
CA ASP A 128 19.76 4.46 8.96
C ASP A 128 19.81 3.55 10.21
N ASP A 129 18.77 3.57 11.05
CA ASP A 129 18.72 2.74 12.26
C ASP A 129 18.67 1.24 11.95
N GLN A 130 19.81 0.57 12.10
CA GLN A 130 20.00 -0.86 11.85
C GLN A 130 19.11 -1.76 12.73
N ARG A 131 18.66 -1.26 13.89
CA ARG A 131 17.75 -2.02 14.77
C ARG A 131 16.34 -2.11 14.19
N VAL A 132 15.94 -1.13 13.38
CA VAL A 132 14.67 -1.15 12.65
C VAL A 132 14.76 -2.11 11.48
N TYR A 133 15.86 -2.04 10.70
CA TYR A 133 16.11 -2.97 9.61
C TYR A 133 16.23 -4.42 10.06
N ALA A 134 16.72 -4.68 11.28
CA ALA A 134 16.72 -6.02 11.87
C ALA A 134 15.30 -6.61 11.98
N LEU A 135 14.27 -5.82 12.29
CA LEU A 135 12.89 -6.31 12.31
C LEU A 135 12.45 -6.84 10.94
N PHE A 136 12.77 -6.09 9.87
CA PHE A 136 12.50 -6.54 8.50
C PHE A 136 13.33 -7.78 8.16
N ALA A 137 14.63 -7.75 8.41
CA ALA A 137 15.56 -8.83 8.12
C ALA A 137 15.23 -10.14 8.88
N ASP A 138 14.57 -10.05 10.03
CA ASP A 138 14.09 -11.21 10.79
C ASP A 138 12.64 -11.59 10.46
N GLY A 139 11.99 -10.86 9.55
CA GLY A 139 10.59 -11.04 9.16
C GLY A 139 9.59 -10.79 10.29
N ASN A 140 9.96 -9.98 11.29
CA ASN A 140 9.12 -9.61 12.44
C ASN A 140 8.23 -8.40 12.10
N THR A 141 7.54 -8.46 10.97
CA THR A 141 6.82 -7.33 10.35
C THR A 141 5.30 -7.41 10.50
N GLU A 142 4.81 -8.18 11.47
CA GLU A 142 3.40 -8.12 11.87
C GLU A 142 3.00 -6.67 12.24
N ALA A 143 1.86 -6.20 11.74
CA ALA A 143 1.41 -4.82 11.86
C ALA A 143 2.37 -3.73 11.31
N VAL A 144 3.42 -4.12 10.58
CA VAL A 144 4.27 -3.18 9.83
C VAL A 144 3.65 -3.02 8.44
N PHE A 145 3.26 -1.78 8.13
CA PHE A 145 2.50 -1.44 6.94
C PHE A 145 3.11 -2.02 5.66
N GLN A 146 2.30 -2.65 4.81
CA GLN A 146 2.67 -3.37 3.57
C GLN A 146 3.57 -4.61 3.69
N PHE A 147 4.22 -4.82 4.84
CA PHE A 147 5.20 -5.89 5.02
C PHE A 147 4.71 -7.08 5.88
N GLU A 148 3.41 -7.13 6.18
CA GLU A 148 2.83 -8.11 7.11
C GLU A 148 2.60 -9.52 6.53
N SER A 149 2.43 -9.67 5.21
CA SER A 149 2.07 -10.98 4.65
C SER A 149 3.16 -12.04 4.84
N ILE A 150 2.77 -13.30 5.03
CA ILE A 150 3.70 -14.42 5.28
C ILE A 150 4.74 -14.55 4.16
N GLY A 151 4.34 -14.40 2.90
CA GLY A 151 5.27 -14.51 1.78
C GLY A 151 6.24 -13.32 1.70
N MET A 152 5.78 -12.11 2.02
CA MET A 152 6.63 -10.93 2.15
C MET A 152 7.64 -11.11 3.31
N GLN A 153 7.21 -11.59 4.47
CA GLN A 153 8.09 -11.91 5.61
C GLN A 153 9.20 -12.90 5.24
N ARG A 154 8.88 -13.93 4.45
CA ARG A 154 9.89 -14.89 3.95
C ARG A 154 10.89 -14.21 3.03
N MET A 155 10.40 -13.43 2.06
CA MET A 155 11.27 -12.67 1.16
C MET A 155 12.19 -11.72 1.94
N LEU A 156 11.70 -11.03 2.97
CA LEU A 156 12.52 -10.13 3.77
C LEU A 156 13.65 -10.87 4.51
N LYS A 157 13.38 -12.07 5.03
CA LYS A 157 14.41 -12.93 5.66
C LYS A 157 15.51 -13.32 4.69
N ASP A 158 15.15 -13.59 3.44
CA ASP A 158 16.11 -13.92 2.39
C ASP A 158 16.87 -12.66 1.92
N ALA A 159 16.17 -11.54 1.75
CA ALA A 159 16.73 -10.29 1.23
C ALA A 159 17.60 -9.55 2.25
N ARG A 160 17.32 -9.68 3.56
CA ARG A 160 18.00 -9.00 4.66
C ARG A 160 18.17 -7.48 4.41
N PRO A 161 17.09 -6.71 4.22
CA PRO A 161 17.19 -5.29 3.90
C PRO A 161 17.92 -4.52 5.01
N ASN A 162 18.77 -3.56 4.64
CA ASN A 162 19.58 -2.77 5.60
C ASN A 162 19.56 -1.26 5.35
N ARG A 163 18.76 -0.81 4.37
CA ARG A 163 18.54 0.59 4.00
C ARG A 163 17.13 0.77 3.44
N LEU A 164 16.67 2.02 3.34
CA LEU A 164 15.30 2.32 2.91
C LEU A 164 15.08 1.88 1.46
N GLU A 165 16.08 2.07 0.59
CA GLU A 165 16.03 1.70 -0.83
C GLU A 165 15.71 0.21 -1.03
N ASP A 166 16.16 -0.66 -0.11
CA ASP A 166 15.79 -2.08 -0.18
C ASP A 166 14.30 -2.27 0.05
N LEU A 167 13.68 -1.56 1.01
CA LEU A 167 12.24 -1.62 1.25
C LEU A 167 11.45 -1.10 0.04
N ILE A 168 11.93 -0.02 -0.59
CA ILE A 168 11.35 0.53 -1.83
C ILE A 168 11.39 -0.51 -2.95
N ALA A 169 12.50 -1.22 -3.11
CA ALA A 169 12.65 -2.29 -4.10
C ALA A 169 11.79 -3.51 -3.78
N MET A 170 11.72 -3.94 -2.52
CA MET A 170 10.90 -5.09 -2.11
C MET A 170 9.41 -4.88 -2.40
N ASN A 171 8.88 -3.68 -2.11
CA ASN A 171 7.51 -3.30 -2.47
C ASN A 171 7.28 -3.32 -3.99
N ALA A 172 8.26 -2.90 -4.76
CA ALA A 172 8.18 -2.90 -6.21
C ALA A 172 8.27 -4.31 -6.82
N LEU A 173 9.10 -5.18 -6.25
CA LEU A 173 9.40 -6.51 -6.80
C LEU A 173 8.39 -7.59 -6.39
N TYR A 174 7.78 -7.48 -5.21
CA TYR A 174 6.86 -8.50 -4.67
C TYR A 174 5.46 -8.44 -5.30
N ARG A 175 5.39 -8.63 -6.63
CA ARG A 175 4.15 -8.60 -7.43
C ARG A 175 4.22 -9.66 -8.54
N PRO A 176 3.08 -10.21 -9.00
CA PRO A 176 3.06 -11.14 -10.13
C PRO A 176 3.75 -10.55 -11.36
N GLY A 177 4.74 -11.26 -11.92
CA GLY A 177 5.61 -10.77 -12.98
C GLY A 177 7.05 -10.51 -12.51
N PRO A 178 7.35 -9.40 -11.81
CA PRO A 178 8.71 -9.12 -11.35
C PRO A 178 9.20 -10.03 -10.22
N MET A 179 8.35 -10.87 -9.63
CA MET A 179 8.76 -11.83 -8.58
C MET A 179 9.91 -12.75 -9.01
N ASP A 180 9.99 -13.10 -10.29
CA ASP A 180 11.06 -13.95 -10.83
C ASP A 180 12.44 -13.27 -10.76
N LEU A 181 12.48 -11.94 -10.59
CA LEU A 181 13.70 -11.15 -10.45
C LEU A 181 14.19 -11.07 -9.00
N ILE A 182 13.36 -11.42 -8.02
CA ILE A 182 13.70 -11.37 -6.59
C ILE A 182 14.95 -12.20 -6.27
N PRO A 183 15.09 -13.46 -6.75
CA PRO A 183 16.30 -14.25 -6.48
C PRO A 183 17.58 -13.58 -6.98
N THR A 184 17.56 -13.02 -8.20
CA THR A 184 18.69 -12.28 -8.77
C THR A 184 19.00 -11.00 -7.98
N TYR A 185 17.98 -10.23 -7.60
CA TYR A 185 18.15 -9.06 -6.74
C TYR A 185 18.87 -9.43 -5.43
N ILE A 186 18.40 -10.50 -4.76
CA ILE A 186 18.97 -10.96 -3.49
C ILE A 186 20.40 -11.47 -3.68
N ALA A 187 20.66 -12.27 -4.73
CA ALA A 187 21.99 -12.80 -5.01
C ALA A 187 23.01 -11.68 -5.24
N ARG A 188 22.64 -10.67 -6.04
CA ARG A 188 23.49 -9.51 -6.31
C ARG A 188 23.71 -8.63 -5.08
N LYS A 189 22.64 -8.37 -4.31
CA LYS A 189 22.72 -7.66 -3.03
C LYS A 189 23.68 -8.32 -2.05
N GLN A 190 23.70 -9.65 -2.02
CA GLN A 190 24.56 -10.43 -1.11
C GLN A 190 25.95 -10.71 -1.68
N GLY A 191 26.30 -10.15 -2.84
CA GLY A 191 27.59 -10.38 -3.49
C GLY A 191 27.81 -11.81 -4.00
N LYS A 192 26.74 -12.60 -4.13
CA LYS A 192 26.77 -13.97 -4.71
C LYS A 192 26.78 -13.94 -6.23
N GLU A 193 26.28 -12.87 -6.82
CA GLU A 193 26.27 -12.60 -8.26
C GLU A 193 26.82 -11.19 -8.50
N THR A 194 27.58 -10.99 -9.58
CA THR A 194 28.09 -9.66 -9.94
C THR A 194 26.99 -8.86 -10.65
N PRO A 195 26.66 -7.65 -10.21
CA PRO A 195 25.72 -6.78 -10.92
C PRO A 195 26.22 -6.45 -12.33
N GLU A 196 25.39 -6.74 -13.32
CA GLU A 196 25.63 -6.34 -14.71
C GLU A 196 24.92 -5.02 -15.01
N TYR A 197 25.60 -4.13 -15.72
CA TYR A 197 25.06 -2.86 -16.16
C TYR A 197 25.19 -2.78 -17.68
N PRO A 198 24.13 -2.37 -18.40
CA PRO A 198 24.16 -2.37 -19.86
C PRO A 198 25.10 -1.30 -20.41
N ASP A 199 25.37 -0.24 -19.67
CA ASP A 199 26.38 0.79 -19.99
C ASP A 199 26.95 1.41 -18.69
N PRO A 200 28.24 1.74 -18.62
CA PRO A 200 28.83 2.39 -17.45
C PRO A 200 28.14 3.68 -17.01
N ARG A 201 27.56 4.45 -17.95
CA ARG A 201 26.87 5.72 -17.68
C ARG A 201 25.55 5.55 -16.94
N VAL A 202 24.91 4.38 -17.04
CA VAL A 202 23.67 4.08 -16.31
C VAL A 202 23.91 3.32 -15.02
N LYS A 203 25.16 2.96 -14.71
CA LYS A 203 25.52 2.36 -13.43
C LYS A 203 25.00 3.20 -12.24
N PRO A 204 25.17 4.53 -12.17
CA PRO A 204 24.73 5.31 -11.01
C PRO A 204 23.22 5.24 -10.73
N ILE A 205 22.38 5.07 -11.75
CA ILE A 205 20.92 4.98 -11.59
C ILE A 205 20.43 3.56 -11.29
N LEU A 206 21.20 2.53 -11.68
CA LEU A 206 20.87 1.12 -11.46
C LEU A 206 21.61 0.52 -10.26
N GLU A 207 22.56 1.23 -9.66
CA GLU A 207 23.36 0.73 -8.52
C GLU A 207 22.49 0.42 -7.31
N GLU A 208 21.48 1.25 -7.05
CA GLU A 208 20.52 1.03 -5.95
C GLU A 208 19.74 -0.28 -6.06
N THR A 209 19.51 -0.76 -7.28
CA THR A 209 18.77 -2.00 -7.59
C THR A 209 19.67 -3.08 -8.19
N TYR A 210 20.99 -2.97 -7.97
CA TYR A 210 21.98 -3.96 -8.36
C TYR A 210 21.92 -4.33 -9.86
N GLY A 211 21.76 -3.33 -10.73
CA GLY A 211 21.74 -3.51 -12.19
C GLY A 211 20.39 -3.96 -12.76
N ILE A 212 19.39 -4.22 -11.90
CA ILE A 212 18.05 -4.62 -12.33
C ILE A 212 17.18 -3.36 -12.50
N MET A 213 16.55 -3.18 -13.66
CA MET A 213 15.57 -2.10 -13.82
C MET A 213 14.27 -2.49 -13.11
N VAL A 214 13.99 -1.80 -12.00
CA VAL A 214 12.79 -2.03 -11.17
C VAL A 214 11.82 -0.86 -11.33
N TYR A 215 12.34 0.35 -11.55
CA TYR A 215 11.55 1.56 -11.52
C TYR A 215 11.29 2.15 -12.92
N GLN A 216 10.13 2.79 -13.07
CA GLN A 216 9.77 3.56 -14.27
C GLN A 216 10.77 4.70 -14.50
N GLU A 217 11.19 5.34 -13.42
CA GLU A 217 12.15 6.43 -13.42
C GLU A 217 13.54 5.97 -13.92
N GLN A 218 13.95 4.73 -13.65
CA GLN A 218 15.20 4.16 -14.17
C GLN A 218 15.15 3.98 -15.69
N VAL A 219 14.01 3.55 -16.23
CA VAL A 219 13.79 3.47 -17.69
C VAL A 219 13.86 4.86 -18.31
N MET A 220 13.20 5.84 -17.69
CA MET A 220 13.21 7.23 -18.17
C MET A 220 14.62 7.83 -18.15
N GLN A 221 15.38 7.63 -17.07
CA GLN A 221 16.75 8.12 -16.95
C GLN A 221 17.71 7.40 -17.90
N THR A 222 17.52 6.09 -18.14
CA THR A 222 18.29 5.34 -19.15
C THR A 222 18.07 5.93 -20.54
N ALA A 223 16.81 6.19 -20.91
CA ALA A 223 16.46 6.82 -22.18
C ALA A 223 17.05 8.23 -22.32
N GLN A 224 17.09 9.01 -21.24
CA GLN A 224 17.73 10.33 -21.22
C GLN A 224 19.25 10.24 -21.41
N ILE A 225 19.93 9.43 -20.59
CA ILE A 225 21.39 9.35 -20.55
C ILE A 225 21.96 8.75 -21.83
N LEU A 226 21.37 7.66 -22.31
CA LEU A 226 21.87 6.94 -23.48
C LEU A 226 21.20 7.40 -24.77
N GLY A 227 19.89 7.63 -24.77
CA GLY A 227 19.14 8.02 -25.96
C GLY A 227 18.99 9.54 -26.18
N GLY A 228 19.48 10.39 -25.28
CA GLY A 228 19.39 11.84 -25.41
C GLY A 228 17.97 12.40 -25.30
N TYR A 229 17.03 11.66 -24.72
CA TYR A 229 15.64 12.09 -24.54
C TYR A 229 15.55 13.28 -23.56
N SER A 230 14.59 14.17 -23.78
CA SER A 230 14.11 15.05 -22.70
C SER A 230 13.33 14.22 -21.68
N LEU A 231 13.20 14.68 -20.43
CA LEU A 231 12.41 13.96 -19.41
C LEU A 231 10.94 13.78 -19.82
N GLY A 232 10.35 14.77 -20.50
CA GLY A 232 9.00 14.65 -21.06
C GLY A 232 8.92 13.63 -22.19
N GLY A 233 9.92 13.58 -23.08
CA GLY A 233 10.00 12.55 -24.12
C GLY A 233 10.19 11.14 -23.53
N ALA A 234 10.96 11.02 -22.46
CA ALA A 234 11.16 9.76 -21.75
C ALA A 234 9.88 9.25 -21.06
N ASP A 235 9.03 10.15 -20.53
CA ASP A 235 7.70 9.74 -20.04
C ASP A 235 6.79 9.25 -21.18
N MET A 236 6.85 9.88 -22.36
CA MET A 236 6.12 9.41 -23.53
C MET A 236 6.57 8.01 -23.96
N LEU A 237 7.88 7.74 -23.93
CA LEU A 237 8.44 6.40 -24.17
C LEU A 237 7.91 5.38 -23.15
N ARG A 238 7.95 5.71 -21.86
CA ARG A 238 7.41 4.85 -20.79
C ARG A 238 5.92 4.53 -21.02
N ARG A 239 5.12 5.53 -21.42
CA ARG A 239 3.68 5.33 -21.73
C ARG A 239 3.49 4.42 -22.95
N ALA A 240 4.32 4.58 -23.98
CA ALA A 240 4.29 3.72 -25.17
C ALA A 240 4.60 2.25 -24.81
N MET A 241 5.66 2.03 -24.03
CA MET A 241 6.04 0.69 -23.55
C MET A 241 4.92 0.03 -22.73
N GLY A 242 4.24 0.80 -21.88
CA GLY A 242 3.10 0.30 -21.09
C GLY A 242 1.88 -0.09 -21.93
N LYS A 243 1.68 0.56 -23.09
CA LYS A 243 0.58 0.24 -24.02
C LYS A 243 0.90 -0.94 -24.95
N LYS A 244 2.17 -1.30 -25.11
CA LYS A 244 2.65 -2.35 -26.04
C LYS A 244 2.18 -2.15 -27.49
N ASP A 245 2.11 -0.90 -27.95
CA ASP A 245 1.79 -0.59 -29.35
C ASP A 245 3.03 -0.81 -30.23
N GLU A 246 3.00 -1.85 -31.07
CA GLU A 246 4.13 -2.24 -31.91
C GLU A 246 4.62 -1.11 -32.83
N LYS A 247 3.70 -0.30 -33.38
CA LYS A 247 4.07 0.78 -34.31
C LYS A 247 4.75 1.92 -33.58
N GLU A 248 4.19 2.31 -32.44
CA GLU A 248 4.77 3.36 -31.59
C GLU A 248 6.14 2.92 -31.06
N MET A 249 6.27 1.66 -30.63
CA MET A 249 7.53 1.08 -30.14
C MET A 249 8.62 1.06 -31.22
N ALA A 250 8.29 0.69 -32.45
CA ALA A 250 9.24 0.73 -33.56
C ALA A 250 9.74 2.17 -33.84
N SER A 251 8.85 3.15 -33.80
CA SER A 251 9.20 4.57 -33.94
C SER A 251 10.14 5.03 -32.81
N GLN A 252 9.81 4.68 -31.56
CA GLN A 252 10.63 5.01 -30.40
C GLN A 252 12.01 4.35 -30.44
N ARG A 253 12.11 3.10 -30.92
CA ARG A 253 13.38 2.40 -31.07
C ARG A 253 14.32 3.15 -32.03
N GLU A 254 13.80 3.64 -33.15
CA GLU A 254 14.58 4.43 -34.10
C GLU A 254 15.06 5.76 -33.50
N ILE A 255 14.22 6.43 -32.71
CA ILE A 255 14.61 7.64 -31.99
C ILE A 255 15.73 7.34 -31.00
N PHE A 256 15.60 6.26 -30.21
CA PHE A 256 16.62 5.84 -29.26
C PHE A 256 17.94 5.46 -29.94
N ARG A 257 17.92 4.69 -31.04
CA ARG A 257 19.11 4.35 -31.84
C ARG A 257 19.86 5.60 -32.30
N LYS A 258 19.14 6.58 -32.85
CA LYS A 258 19.75 7.83 -33.34
C LYS A 258 20.41 8.60 -32.20
N GLY A 259 19.71 8.76 -31.08
CA GLY A 259 20.27 9.44 -29.90
C GLY A 259 21.45 8.69 -29.27
N ALA A 260 21.36 7.37 -29.17
CA ALA A 260 22.42 6.50 -28.68
C ALA A 260 23.67 6.53 -29.56
N GLY A 261 23.49 6.61 -30.89
CA GLY A 261 24.60 6.79 -31.84
C GLY A 261 25.36 8.11 -31.63
N VAL A 262 24.65 9.21 -31.38
CA VAL A 262 25.28 10.50 -31.01
C VAL A 262 26.06 10.39 -29.71
N ASN A 263 25.56 9.59 -28.78
CA ASN A 263 26.21 9.28 -27.50
C ASN A 263 27.27 8.16 -27.59
N GLY A 264 27.68 7.74 -28.80
CA GLY A 264 28.78 6.81 -29.01
C GLY A 264 28.48 5.33 -28.75
N LEU A 265 27.20 4.93 -28.70
CA LEU A 265 26.83 3.51 -28.69
C LEU A 265 26.74 2.97 -30.12
N THR A 266 27.13 1.70 -30.31
CA THR A 266 26.83 0.98 -31.55
C THR A 266 25.32 0.72 -31.65
N GLN A 267 24.82 0.55 -32.87
CA GLN A 267 23.41 0.22 -33.09
C GLN A 267 23.00 -1.07 -32.37
N GLU A 268 23.85 -2.10 -32.42
CA GLU A 268 23.66 -3.37 -31.72
C GLU A 268 23.51 -3.16 -30.20
N LYS A 269 24.37 -2.34 -29.60
CA LYS A 269 24.29 -2.06 -28.16
C LYS A 269 23.07 -1.23 -27.80
N ALA A 270 22.69 -0.28 -28.66
CA ALA A 270 21.48 0.50 -28.47
C ALA A 270 20.23 -0.39 -28.52
N ASP A 271 20.18 -1.37 -29.41
CA ASP A 271 19.10 -2.35 -29.48
C ASP A 271 19.01 -3.23 -28.25
N GLU A 272 20.15 -3.76 -27.80
CA GLU A 272 20.22 -4.57 -26.58
C GLU A 272 19.67 -3.80 -25.36
N VAL A 273 20.08 -2.53 -25.21
CA VAL A 273 19.59 -1.65 -24.12
C VAL A 273 18.09 -1.38 -24.27
N PHE A 274 17.61 -1.16 -25.49
CA PHE A 274 16.20 -0.89 -25.73
C PHE A 274 15.32 -2.12 -25.45
N ASP A 275 15.75 -3.32 -25.87
CA ASP A 275 15.09 -4.59 -25.56
C ASP A 275 15.00 -4.80 -24.04
N LEU A 276 16.08 -4.46 -23.33
CA LEU A 276 16.13 -4.52 -21.88
C LEU A 276 15.10 -3.57 -21.25
N MET A 277 15.05 -2.31 -21.70
CA MET A 277 14.06 -1.33 -21.24
C MET A 277 12.62 -1.80 -21.53
N GLU A 278 12.35 -2.32 -22.73
CA GLU A 278 11.03 -2.81 -23.14
C GLU A 278 10.56 -3.98 -22.26
N LYS A 279 11.45 -4.95 -22.02
CA LYS A 279 11.18 -6.10 -21.13
C LYS A 279 10.82 -5.65 -19.71
N PHE A 280 11.53 -4.66 -19.17
CA PHE A 280 11.33 -4.20 -17.80
C PHE A 280 10.20 -3.18 -17.65
N ALA A 281 9.92 -2.36 -18.67
CA ALA A 281 8.87 -1.36 -18.61
C ALA A 281 7.47 -1.97 -18.40
N GLY A 282 7.25 -3.22 -18.86
CA GLY A 282 6.02 -3.97 -18.56
C GLY A 282 5.80 -4.25 -17.06
N TYR A 283 6.86 -4.25 -16.25
CA TYR A 283 6.83 -4.53 -14.81
C TYR A 283 7.31 -3.37 -13.93
N GLY A 284 7.83 -2.31 -14.56
CA GLY A 284 8.41 -1.14 -13.91
C GLY A 284 7.43 -0.48 -12.95
N PHE A 285 7.88 -0.25 -11.72
CA PHE A 285 7.08 0.38 -10.69
C PHE A 285 7.36 1.88 -10.58
N ASN A 286 6.36 2.65 -10.17
CA ASN A 286 6.56 4.06 -9.89
C ASN A 286 7.33 4.22 -8.57
N LYS A 287 8.57 4.72 -8.64
CA LYS A 287 9.46 4.81 -7.47
C LYS A 287 8.93 5.80 -6.45
N SER A 288 8.40 6.94 -6.86
CA SER A 288 7.92 7.95 -5.91
C SER A 288 6.76 7.42 -5.04
N HIS A 289 5.84 6.67 -5.64
CA HIS A 289 4.78 5.96 -4.92
C HIS A 289 5.35 4.90 -3.97
N SER A 290 6.26 4.04 -4.45
CA SER A 290 6.90 3.01 -3.62
C SER A 290 7.65 3.62 -2.43
N ALA A 291 8.38 4.71 -2.67
CA ALA A 291 9.18 5.41 -1.67
C ALA A 291 8.33 6.02 -0.56
N ALA A 292 7.23 6.70 -0.93
CA ALA A 292 6.31 7.28 0.04
C ALA A 292 5.70 6.21 0.97
N TYR A 293 5.32 5.05 0.42
CA TYR A 293 4.74 3.96 1.20
C TYR A 293 5.79 3.19 2.01
N ALA A 294 7.00 2.99 1.47
CA ALA A 294 8.11 2.39 2.19
C ALA A 294 8.54 3.25 3.40
N LEU A 295 8.43 4.58 3.30
CA LEU A 295 8.67 5.47 4.44
C LEU A 295 7.65 5.25 5.58
N LEU A 296 6.37 5.06 5.25
CA LEU A 296 5.35 4.70 6.25
C LEU A 296 5.62 3.32 6.87
N ALA A 297 6.07 2.36 6.07
CA ALA A 297 6.51 1.06 6.58
C ALA A 297 7.70 1.22 7.55
N TYR A 298 8.67 2.07 7.21
CA TYR A 298 9.79 2.36 8.10
C TYR A 298 9.32 3.01 9.41
N HIS A 299 8.42 4.00 9.36
CA HIS A 299 7.88 4.64 10.57
C HIS A 299 7.13 3.65 11.48
N THR A 300 6.31 2.77 10.90
CA THR A 300 5.59 1.74 11.67
C THR A 300 6.56 0.74 12.32
N ALA A 301 7.60 0.29 11.59
CA ALA A 301 8.64 -0.56 12.15
C ALA A 301 9.50 0.16 13.21
N TRP A 302 9.76 1.46 13.02
CA TRP A 302 10.49 2.28 13.98
C TRP A 302 9.74 2.38 15.31
N LEU A 303 8.43 2.64 15.26
CA LEU A 303 7.56 2.58 16.44
C LEU A 303 7.58 1.19 17.08
N LYS A 304 7.40 0.13 16.28
CA LYS A 304 7.44 -1.25 16.76
C LYS A 304 8.74 -1.56 17.52
N ARG A 305 9.88 -1.02 17.06
CA ARG A 305 11.18 -1.21 17.68
C ARG A 305 11.41 -0.39 18.95
N HIS A 306 11.02 0.89 18.94
CA HIS A 306 11.44 1.87 19.96
C HIS A 306 10.35 2.26 20.95
N TYR A 307 9.08 2.14 20.56
CA TYR A 307 7.89 2.42 21.35
C TYR A 307 6.89 1.28 21.22
N THR A 308 7.35 0.07 21.56
CA THR A 308 6.64 -1.17 21.28
C THR A 308 5.25 -1.22 21.94
N ALA A 309 5.11 -0.76 23.19
CA ALA A 309 3.82 -0.73 23.88
C ALA A 309 2.85 0.25 23.18
N GLU A 310 3.30 1.46 22.86
CA GLU A 310 2.52 2.48 22.14
C GLU A 310 2.11 2.00 20.74
N PHE A 311 3.02 1.32 20.02
CA PHE A 311 2.76 0.73 18.71
C PHE A 311 1.63 -0.30 18.77
N PHE A 312 1.68 -1.26 19.70
CA PHE A 312 0.62 -2.26 19.81
C PHE A 312 -0.69 -1.65 20.32
N CYS A 313 -0.66 -0.71 21.26
CA CYS A 313 -1.86 0.01 21.70
C CYS A 313 -2.55 0.73 20.55
N ALA A 314 -1.79 1.44 19.70
CA ALA A 314 -2.33 2.16 18.57
C ALA A 314 -2.96 1.21 17.53
N ASN A 315 -2.27 0.12 17.17
CA ASN A 315 -2.79 -0.88 16.25
C ASN A 315 -4.06 -1.55 16.81
N MET A 316 -4.04 -2.02 18.06
CA MET A 316 -5.18 -2.70 18.67
C MET A 316 -6.36 -1.75 18.91
N THR A 317 -6.11 -0.46 19.08
CA THR A 317 -7.17 0.55 19.15
C THR A 317 -7.86 0.73 17.81
N VAL A 318 -7.12 0.78 16.71
CA VAL A 318 -7.71 0.94 15.36
C VAL A 318 -8.44 -0.32 14.92
N GLU A 319 -7.96 -1.49 15.33
CA GLU A 319 -8.53 -2.80 14.95
C GLU A 319 -9.46 -3.38 16.03
N MET A 320 -10.00 -2.55 16.94
CA MET A 320 -10.72 -3.04 18.14
C MET A 320 -11.99 -3.85 17.83
N ASP A 321 -12.61 -3.61 16.68
CA ASP A 321 -13.82 -4.31 16.24
C ASP A 321 -13.50 -5.67 15.59
N ASP A 322 -12.24 -5.93 15.24
CA ASP A 322 -11.78 -7.16 14.59
C ASP A 322 -11.06 -8.08 15.60
N THR A 323 -11.83 -9.01 16.15
CA THR A 323 -11.33 -9.93 17.19
C THR A 323 -10.26 -10.90 16.68
N ASP A 324 -10.27 -11.23 15.39
CA ASP A 324 -9.27 -12.11 14.78
C ASP A 324 -7.94 -11.38 14.61
N LYS A 325 -7.97 -10.11 14.15
CA LYS A 325 -6.76 -9.27 14.11
C LYS A 325 -6.22 -8.99 15.51
N LEU A 326 -7.08 -8.68 16.49
CA LEU A 326 -6.63 -8.47 17.87
C LEU A 326 -5.87 -9.67 18.42
N LYS A 327 -6.30 -10.90 18.09
CA LYS A 327 -5.60 -12.12 18.49
C LYS A 327 -4.20 -12.21 17.87
N ILE A 328 -4.05 -11.84 16.60
CA ILE A 328 -2.75 -11.81 15.91
C ILE A 328 -1.84 -10.76 16.56
N LEU A 329 -2.32 -9.54 16.75
CA LEU A 329 -1.60 -8.43 17.39
C LEU A 329 -1.16 -8.79 18.81
N PHE A 330 -2.05 -9.37 19.60
CA PHE A 330 -1.76 -9.82 20.96
C PHE A 330 -0.64 -10.87 20.97
N GLY A 331 -0.72 -11.87 20.09
CA GLY A 331 0.30 -12.90 19.98
C GLY A 331 1.67 -12.37 19.58
N ASP A 332 1.72 -11.36 18.70
CA ASP A 332 2.97 -10.68 18.33
C ASP A 332 3.52 -9.81 19.46
N ALA A 333 2.65 -9.05 20.13
CA ALA A 333 3.01 -8.23 21.28
C ALA A 333 3.64 -9.06 22.41
N GLN A 334 3.07 -10.23 22.71
CA GLN A 334 3.62 -11.16 23.70
C GLN A 334 5.02 -11.67 23.32
N LYS A 335 5.25 -12.00 22.04
CA LYS A 335 6.59 -12.39 21.54
C LYS A 335 7.62 -11.27 21.70
N MET A 336 7.16 -10.02 21.66
CA MET A 336 7.99 -8.83 21.91
C MET A 336 8.09 -8.44 23.40
N GLY A 337 7.54 -9.26 24.30
CA GLY A 337 7.65 -9.05 25.75
C GLY A 337 6.66 -8.04 26.33
N ILE A 338 5.56 -7.74 25.62
CA ILE A 338 4.46 -6.91 26.12
C ILE A 338 3.48 -7.77 26.93
N SER A 339 3.15 -7.31 28.13
CA SER A 339 2.09 -7.86 28.96
C SER A 339 0.81 -7.05 28.83
N PHE A 340 -0.34 -7.68 29.06
CA PHE A 340 -1.64 -7.03 29.03
C PHE A 340 -2.34 -7.21 30.37
N GLU A 341 -2.86 -6.12 30.94
CA GLU A 341 -3.84 -6.19 32.02
C GLU A 341 -5.14 -6.77 31.48
N SER A 342 -5.90 -7.51 32.30
CA SER A 342 -7.25 -7.93 31.92
C SER A 342 -8.21 -6.74 31.84
N PRO A 343 -9.34 -6.84 31.11
CA PRO A 343 -10.38 -5.83 31.14
C PRO A 343 -10.84 -5.54 32.58
N ASP A 344 -10.83 -4.26 32.96
CA ASP A 344 -11.16 -3.81 34.31
C ASP A 344 -11.99 -2.51 34.22
N VAL A 345 -13.22 -2.52 34.71
CA VAL A 345 -14.13 -1.37 34.67
C VAL A 345 -13.63 -0.17 35.49
N ASN A 346 -12.79 -0.41 36.50
CA ASN A 346 -12.24 0.63 37.36
C ASN A 346 -11.00 1.30 36.79
N ARG A 347 -10.38 0.70 35.76
CA ARG A 347 -9.10 1.19 35.21
C ARG A 347 -9.15 1.41 33.71
N GLY A 348 -9.89 0.59 32.98
CA GLY A 348 -9.97 0.58 31.53
C GLY A 348 -10.68 1.80 30.95
N ASN A 349 -10.26 2.19 29.76
CA ASN A 349 -10.90 3.22 28.93
C ASN A 349 -11.40 2.57 27.64
N TYR A 350 -12.01 3.33 26.72
CA TYR A 350 -12.47 2.78 25.44
C TYR A 350 -11.31 2.21 24.60
N ARG A 351 -10.22 2.99 24.46
CA ARG A 351 -9.01 2.61 23.71
C ARG A 351 -8.05 1.79 24.58
N PHE A 352 -7.15 1.04 23.94
CA PHE A 352 -6.00 0.45 24.63
C PHE A 352 -5.06 1.55 25.12
N GLU A 353 -4.44 1.35 26.27
CA GLU A 353 -3.61 2.36 26.92
C GLU A 353 -2.24 1.78 27.30
N PRO A 354 -1.12 2.35 26.82
CA PRO A 354 0.20 1.90 27.21
C PRO A 354 0.54 2.43 28.62
N ILE A 355 0.78 1.53 29.58
CA ILE A 355 1.03 1.89 31.00
C ILE A 355 2.52 2.00 31.27
N THR A 356 3.29 1.04 30.75
CA THR A 356 4.75 1.03 30.81
C THR A 356 5.29 0.61 29.45
N ASP A 357 6.61 0.62 29.26
CA ASP A 357 7.24 0.20 28.00
C ASP A 357 7.02 -1.29 27.69
N ARG A 358 6.48 -2.05 28.66
CA ARG A 358 6.22 -3.49 28.55
C ARG A 358 4.82 -3.89 29.01
N SER A 359 3.92 -2.95 29.27
CA SER A 359 2.58 -3.27 29.78
C SER A 359 1.51 -2.37 29.19
N VAL A 360 0.43 -3.00 28.75
CA VAL A 360 -0.74 -2.38 28.12
C VAL A 360 -1.99 -2.67 28.95
N ARG A 361 -2.80 -1.65 29.19
CA ARG A 361 -4.14 -1.81 29.73
C ARG A 361 -5.13 -2.07 28.61
N TYR A 362 -5.97 -3.08 28.82
CA TYR A 362 -6.98 -3.49 27.85
C TYR A 362 -8.01 -2.39 27.61
N GLY A 363 -8.29 -2.10 26.33
CA GLY A 363 -9.36 -1.20 25.95
C GLY A 363 -10.71 -1.89 26.09
N LEU A 364 -11.61 -1.32 26.90
CA LEU A 364 -12.96 -1.87 27.10
C LEU A 364 -13.77 -1.90 25.80
N GLY A 365 -13.44 -1.06 24.82
CA GLY A 365 -14.06 -1.07 23.49
C GLY A 365 -13.81 -2.36 22.71
N ALA A 366 -12.74 -3.10 23.02
CA ALA A 366 -12.44 -4.39 22.39
C ALA A 366 -13.25 -5.56 23.02
N VAL A 367 -14.10 -5.31 24.02
CA VAL A 367 -15.03 -6.32 24.54
C VAL A 367 -16.22 -6.41 23.59
N LYS A 368 -16.29 -7.51 22.83
CA LYS A 368 -17.35 -7.72 21.82
C LYS A 368 -18.74 -7.56 22.41
N GLY A 369 -19.58 -6.76 21.75
CA GLY A 369 -20.95 -6.45 22.19
C GLY A 369 -21.06 -5.23 23.08
N THR A 370 -19.94 -4.56 23.41
CA THR A 370 -19.96 -3.24 24.04
C THR A 370 -19.93 -2.15 22.96
N GLY A 371 -20.73 -1.10 23.14
CA GLY A 371 -20.72 0.08 22.26
C GLY A 371 -19.89 1.21 22.87
N GLN A 372 -19.27 2.04 22.04
CA GLN A 372 -18.46 3.18 22.50
C GLN A 372 -19.20 4.06 23.52
N GLN A 373 -20.47 4.39 23.24
CA GLN A 373 -21.30 5.20 24.14
C GLN A 373 -21.51 4.57 25.52
N ALA A 374 -21.61 3.23 25.58
CA ALA A 374 -21.76 2.52 26.85
C ALA A 374 -20.48 2.61 27.67
N ILE A 375 -19.32 2.44 27.04
CA ILE A 375 -18.02 2.57 27.70
C ILE A 375 -17.76 4.01 28.17
N GLU A 376 -18.10 5.00 27.36
CA GLU A 376 -17.99 6.42 27.74
C GLU A 376 -18.87 6.75 28.95
N SER A 377 -20.06 6.17 29.02
CA SER A 377 -20.96 6.31 30.19
C SER A 377 -20.36 5.69 31.45
N ILE A 378 -19.75 4.51 31.34
CA ILE A 378 -19.05 3.84 32.45
C ILE A 378 -17.88 4.70 32.95
N VAL A 379 -17.05 5.20 32.04
CA VAL A 379 -15.89 6.05 32.38
C VAL A 379 -16.34 7.36 33.04
N LYS A 380 -17.42 7.97 32.54
CA LYS A 380 -17.99 9.18 33.12
C LYS A 380 -18.48 8.94 34.55
N ALA A 381 -19.29 7.90 34.77
CA ALA A 381 -19.80 7.54 36.10
C ALA A 381 -18.66 7.30 37.09
N ARG A 382 -17.62 6.55 36.68
CA ARG A 382 -16.41 6.31 37.49
C ARG A 382 -15.66 7.60 37.83
N THR A 383 -15.55 8.52 36.88
CA THR A 383 -14.81 9.78 37.07
C THR A 383 -15.53 10.71 38.04
N GLU A 384 -16.87 10.73 38.01
CA GLU A 384 -17.71 11.56 38.89
C GLU A 384 -17.92 10.94 40.28
N GLY A 385 -18.10 9.62 40.36
CA GLY A 385 -18.46 8.89 41.59
C GLY A 385 -17.32 8.15 42.29
N GLY A 386 -16.16 8.00 41.64
CA GLY A 386 -15.06 7.15 42.12
C GLY A 386 -15.13 5.71 41.59
N PRO A 387 -14.20 4.83 42.03
CA PRO A 387 -14.16 3.44 41.57
C PRO A 387 -15.36 2.64 42.08
N PHE A 388 -15.90 1.78 41.21
CA PHE A 388 -16.97 0.86 41.53
C PHE A 388 -16.50 -0.19 42.54
N THR A 389 -17.28 -0.35 43.61
CA THR A 389 -16.98 -1.26 44.73
C THR A 389 -17.69 -2.61 44.63
N SER A 390 -18.76 -2.70 43.83
CA SER A 390 -19.51 -3.93 43.59
C SER A 390 -20.28 -3.85 42.27
N LEU A 391 -20.87 -4.97 41.82
CA LEU A 391 -21.74 -4.97 40.64
C LEU A 391 -22.99 -4.11 40.85
N TYR A 392 -23.55 -4.05 42.07
CA TYR A 392 -24.71 -3.23 42.38
C TYR A 392 -24.41 -1.73 42.37
N ASP A 393 -23.16 -1.36 42.66
CA ASP A 393 -22.67 0.02 42.59
C ASP A 393 -22.36 0.44 41.14
N PHE A 394 -22.05 -0.55 40.29
CA PHE A 394 -21.85 -0.34 38.86
C PHE A 394 -23.15 -0.16 38.07
N CYS A 395 -24.21 -0.90 38.43
CA CYS A 395 -25.52 -0.84 37.79
C CYS A 395 -26.35 0.36 38.26
#